data_AF-A0A9Q7ZPZ0-F1
#
_entry.id   AF-A0A9Q7ZPZ0-F1
#
_cell.length_a   1.000
_cell.length_b   1.000
_cell.length_c   1.000
_cell.angle_alpha   90.00
_cell.angle_beta   90.00
_cell.angle_gamma   90.00
#
_symmetry.space_group_name_H-M   'P 1'
#
loop_
_entity.id
_entity.type
_entity.pdbx_description
1 polymer ?
#
loop_
_entity_poly.entity_id
_entity_poly.type
_entity_poly.pdbx_seq_one_letter_code
_entity_poly.pdbx_strand_id
1 'polypeptide(L)' 'MKTANAVPNSGRAVAMRNQRTGAAWQVSYDHINGTYWHEPQGNLRHIRSPYASRTIEPNLVLAGTH' A
#
# COMPACT_ATOMS: atom_id res chain seq x y z
N MET A 1 11.87 -19.12 -3.13
CA MET A 1 11.44 -17.91 -3.87
C MET A 1 11.40 -16.76 -2.89
N LYS A 2 12.26 -15.74 -3.05
CA LYS A 2 12.22 -14.54 -2.20
C LYS A 2 10.94 -13.80 -2.61
N THR A 3 9.89 -13.87 -1.81
CA THR A 3 8.81 -12.89 -1.87
C THR A 3 9.48 -11.57 -1.55
N ALA A 4 9.87 -10.82 -2.60
CA ALA A 4 10.37 -9.48 -2.43
C ALA A 4 9.29 -8.75 -1.64
N ASN A 5 9.62 -8.28 -0.42
CA ASN A 5 8.70 -7.46 0.35
C ASN A 5 8.26 -6.33 -0.59
N ALA A 6 6.99 -6.36 -1.00
CA ALA A 6 6.48 -5.49 -2.06
C ALA A 6 6.67 -4.01 -1.70
N VAL A 7 6.73 -3.71 -0.40
CA VAL A 7 7.07 -2.40 0.15
C VAL A 7 8.45 -2.51 0.81
N PRO A 8 9.45 -1.72 0.38
CA PRO A 8 10.76 -1.72 0.98
C PRO A 8 10.71 -1.09 2.38
N ASN A 9 11.55 -1.61 3.28
CA ASN A 9 11.74 -1.07 4.63
C ASN A 9 12.45 0.30 4.66
N SER A 10 12.85 0.83 3.50
CA SER A 10 13.54 2.12 3.35
C SER A 10 12.62 3.34 3.49
N GLY A 11 11.33 3.15 3.81
CA GLY A 11 10.34 4.23 3.86
C GLY A 11 9.86 4.74 2.51
N ARG A 12 10.30 4.12 1.41
CA ARG A 12 9.87 4.51 0.06
C ARG A 12 8.42 4.08 -0.15
N ALA A 13 7.58 5.02 -0.55
CA ALA A 13 6.21 4.73 -0.96
C ALA A 13 6.19 3.91 -2.25
N VAL A 14 5.36 2.88 -2.27
CA VAL A 14 5.14 1.99 -3.40
C VAL A 14 3.69 2.12 -3.85
N ALA A 15 3.51 2.27 -5.16
CA ALA A 15 2.18 2.29 -5.75
C ALA A 15 1.55 0.90 -5.70
N MET A 16 0.40 0.82 -5.04
CA MET A 16 -0.45 -0.35 -4.93
C MET A 16 -1.85 -0.07 -5.45
N ARG A 17 -2.59 -1.13 -5.73
CA ARG A 17 -3.97 -1.08 -6.21
C ARG A 17 -4.80 -2.09 -5.43
N ASN A 18 -5.94 -1.66 -4.94
CA ASN A 18 -6.91 -2.55 -4.32
C ASN A 18 -7.63 -3.34 -5.42
N GLN A 19 -7.44 -4.66 -5.47
CA GLN A 19 -8.05 -5.51 -6.49
C GLN A 19 -9.58 -5.56 -6.42
N ARG A 20 -10.15 -5.41 -5.22
CA ARG A 20 -11.60 -5.49 -5.01
C ARG A 20 -12.32 -4.22 -5.46
N THR A 21 -11.72 -3.05 -5.20
CA THR A 21 -12.37 -1.75 -5.48
C THR A 21 -11.77 -1.00 -6.65
N GLY A 22 -10.61 -1.44 -7.16
CA GLY A 22 -9.84 -0.75 -8.18
C GLY A 22 -9.10 0.49 -7.70
N ALA A 23 -9.20 0.84 -6.41
CA ALA A 23 -8.63 2.06 -5.87
C ALA A 23 -7.09 2.04 -5.88
N ALA A 24 -6.47 3.16 -6.25
CA ALA A 24 -5.04 3.34 -6.17
C ALA A 24 -4.62 3.76 -4.75
N TRP A 25 -3.49 3.23 -4.29
CA TRP A 25 -2.92 3.47 -2.97
C TRP A 25 -1.41 3.66 -3.11
N GLN A 26 -0.83 4.45 -2.22
CA GLN A 26 0.60 4.47 -1.95
C GLN A 26 0.80 3.84 -0.58
N VAL A 27 1.74 2.89 -0.50
CA VAL A 27 2.07 2.22 0.74
C VAL A 27 3.54 2.40 1.03
N SER A 28 3.87 2.98 2.18
CA SER A 28 5.25 3.11 2.68
C SER A 28 5.40 2.37 4.00
N TYR A 29 6.63 1.97 4.33
CA TYR A 29 6.93 1.36 5.62
C TYR A 29 7.54 2.40 6.56
N ASP A 30 6.84 2.71 7.64
CA ASP A 30 7.34 3.50 8.75
C ASP A 30 8.21 2.61 9.65
N HIS A 31 9.52 2.79 9.56
CA HIS A 31 10.47 2.03 10.37
C HIS A 31 10.51 2.46 11.84
N ILE A 32 10.02 3.66 12.18
CA ILE A 32 9.98 4.17 13.55
C ILE A 32 8.89 3.43 14.32
N ASN A 33 7.70 3.33 13.71
CA ASN A 33 6.54 2.68 14.33
C ASN A 33 6.40 1.20 13.96
N GLY A 34 7.16 0.71 12.98
CA GLY A 34 7.06 -0.67 12.48
C GLY A 34 5.73 -0.95 11.78
N THR A 35 5.17 0.05 11.09
CA THR A 35 3.85 -0.01 10.46
C THR A 35 3.91 0.38 8.99
N TYR A 36 2.94 -0.08 8.22
CA TYR A 36 2.70 0.35 6.85
C TYR A 36 1.72 1.52 6.86
N TRP A 37 2.13 2.63 6.28
CA TRP A 37 1.27 3.78 6.02
C TRP A 37 0.57 3.59 4.68
N HIS A 38 -0.76 3.59 4.70
CA HIS A 38 -1.61 3.42 3.53
C HIS A 38 -2.24 4.76 3.18
N GLU A 39 -1.82 5.34 2.07
CA GLU A 39 -2.34 6.60 1.57
C GLU A 39 -3.11 6.38 0.27
N PRO A 40 -4.42 6.61 0.24
CA PRO A 40 -5.18 6.47 -0.99
C PRO A 40 -4.77 7.53 -2.01
N GLN A 41 -4.86 7.20 -3.30
CA GLN A 41 -4.51 8.12 -4.38
C GLN A 41 -5.72 8.40 -5.27
N GLY A 42 -5.97 9.68 -5.53
CA GLY A 42 -7.04 10.17 -6.40
C GLY A 42 -8.36 10.46 -5.68
N ASN A 43 -9.38 10.76 -6.48
CA ASN A 43 -10.72 11.17 -6.02
C ASN A 43 -11.78 10.09 -6.32
N LEU A 44 -11.50 8.85 -5.96
CA LEU A 44 -12.50 7.79 -6.07
C LEU A 44 -13.50 7.92 -4.92
N ARG A 45 -14.80 7.87 -5.25
CA ARG A 45 -15.92 7.95 -4.29
C ARG A 45 -15.86 6.92 -3.15
N HIS A 46 -15.00 5.91 -3.25
CA HIS A 46 -14.84 4.82 -2.27
C HIS A 46 -13.46 4.76 -1.61
N ILE A 47 -12.65 5.82 -1.76
CA ILE A 47 -11.37 5.93 -1.07
C ILE A 47 -11.61 6.14 0.43
N ARG A 48 -10.98 5.30 1.25
CA ARG A 48 -10.94 5.47 2.72
C ARG A 48 -9.86 6.46 3.08
N SER A 49 -9.98 7.15 4.20
CA SER A 49 -8.91 8.00 4.74
C SER A 49 -7.58 7.26 4.86
N PRO A 50 -6.44 7.97 4.83
CA PRO A 50 -5.14 7.38 5.12
C PRO A 50 -5.14 6.68 6.49
N TYR A 51 -4.42 5.57 6.61
CA TYR A 51 -4.33 4.83 7.87
C TYR A 51 -3.00 4.07 7.98
N ALA A 52 -2.58 3.81 9.22
CA ALA A 52 -1.45 2.94 9.53
C ALA A 52 -1.94 1.53 9.86
N SER A 53 -1.24 0.50 9.39
CA SER A 53 -1.50 -0.89 9.74
C SER A 53 -0.21 -1.67 9.89
N ARG A 54 -0.17 -2.68 10.77
CA ARG A 54 0.99 -3.58 10.91
C ARG A 54 1.18 -4.51 9.71
N THR A 55 0.16 -4.65 8.89
CA THR A 55 0.17 -5.50 7.69
C THR A 55 -0.39 -4.73 6.50
N ILE A 56 0.08 -5.10 5.31
CA ILE A 56 -0.52 -4.64 4.06
C ILE A 56 -1.87 -5.34 3.89
N GLU A 57 -2.93 -4.63 3.49
CA GLU A 57 -4.22 -5.29 3.25
C GLU A 57 -4.08 -6.38 2.18
N PRO A 58 -4.73 -7.55 2.35
CA PRO A 58 -4.59 -8.68 1.43
C PRO A 58 -5.09 -8.37 0.02
N ASN A 59 -5.97 -7.36 -0.13
CA ASN A 59 -6.51 -6.94 -1.42
C ASN A 59 -5.60 -5.90 -2.13
N LEU A 60 -4.54 -5.42 -1.50
CA LEU A 60 -3.59 -4.48 -2.10
C LEU A 60 -2.49 -5.24 -2.83
N VAL A 61 -2.41 -5.02 -4.15
CA VAL A 61 -1.35 -5.58 -5.01
C VAL A 61 -0.53 -4.47 -5.63
N LEU A 62 0.70 -4.77 -6.06
CA LEU A 62 1.54 -3.81 -6.77
C LEU A 62 0.82 -3.28 -8.02
N ALA A 63 0.84 -1.97 -8.22
CA ALA A 63 0.11 -1.31 -9.31
C ALA A 63 0.74 -1.52 -10.71
N GLY A 64 1.68 -2.45 -10.89
CA GLY A 64 2.48 -2.54 -12.11
C GLY A 64 3.15 -3.90 -12.38
N THR A 65 2.47 -5.02 -12.15
CA THR A 65 2.90 -6.30 -12.74
C THR A 65 1.94 -6.67 -13.88
N HIS A 66 2.37 -6.39 -15.11
CA HIS A 66 1.75 -6.82 -16.36
C HIS A 66 2.85 -7.26 -17.32
#